data_AF-A0A8I6WEN3-F1
#
_entry.id   AF-A0A8I6WEN3-F1
#
_cell.length_a   1.000
_cell.length_b   1.000
_cell.length_c   1.000
_cell.angle_alpha   90.00
_cell.angle_beta   90.00
_cell.angle_gamma   90.00
#
_symmetry.space_group_name_H-M   'P 1'
#
loop_
_entity.id
_entity.type
_entity.pdbx_description
1 polymer ?
#
loop_
_entity_poly.entity_id
_entity_poly.type
_entity_poly.pdbx_seq_one_letter_code
_entity_poly.pdbx_strand_id
1 'polypeptide(L)'
;MASRPLVLPCSLVAVLVLALAAGSEARDHVVGGGANGAWKVPPPAQHEALNEWAQKTRFHVGDNLVFKFDAAADSVLEVTRADYDRCNTASPIATYKASAATVPLPPKGERFRHFISGAPGNCQKGERVIVLVMSENHGRRVVPPAAPAPAHSPSSSSEGLVEAPAHAPAPAPTTGAAWRTASGGGSVVLGALLGALLVVGF
;
A
#
# COMPACT_ATOMS: atom_id res chain seq x y z
N MET A 1 53.13 -27.82 -7.36
CA MET A 1 51.88 -28.11 -6.63
C MET A 1 51.29 -26.77 -6.20
N ALA A 2 50.27 -26.28 -6.90
CA ALA A 2 49.60 -25.04 -6.54
C ALA A 2 48.57 -25.35 -5.44
N SER A 3 48.91 -25.00 -4.20
CA SER A 3 48.00 -25.04 -3.06
C SER A 3 46.82 -24.11 -3.34
N ARG A 4 45.67 -24.68 -3.71
CA ARG A 4 44.43 -23.93 -3.88
C ARG A 4 44.10 -23.26 -2.54
N PRO A 5 43.98 -21.92 -2.49
CA PRO A 5 43.81 -21.22 -1.24
C PRO A 5 42.46 -21.61 -0.62
N LEU A 6 42.47 -22.04 0.64
CA LEU A 6 41.30 -22.31 1.50
C LEU A 6 40.40 -21.05 1.70
N VAL A 7 40.71 -19.96 1.01
CA VAL A 7 40.06 -18.65 1.07
C VAL A 7 38.73 -18.65 0.31
N LEU A 8 38.60 -19.47 -0.74
CA LEU A 8 37.35 -19.64 -1.50
C LEU A 8 36.18 -20.19 -0.65
N PRO A 9 36.33 -21.30 0.12
CA PRO A 9 35.24 -21.83 0.92
C PRO A 9 34.86 -20.90 2.09
N CYS A 10 35.82 -20.21 2.73
CA CYS A 10 35.50 -19.22 3.77
C CYS A 10 34.72 -18.02 3.24
N SER A 11 35.06 -17.55 2.04
CA SER A 11 34.32 -16.46 1.38
C SER A 11 32.89 -16.88 1.01
N LEU A 12 32.69 -18.10 0.51
CA LEU A 12 31.36 -18.63 0.17
C LEU A 12 30.48 -18.81 1.43
N VAL A 13 31.05 -19.31 2.53
CA VAL A 13 30.36 -19.46 3.81
C VAL A 13 30.01 -18.09 4.41
N ALA A 14 30.92 -17.10 4.35
CA ALA A 14 30.64 -15.75 4.82
C ALA A 14 29.51 -15.08 4.02
N VAL A 15 29.49 -15.22 2.68
CA VAL A 15 28.41 -14.71 1.83
C VAL A 15 27.09 -15.42 2.12
N LEU A 16 27.10 -16.74 2.37
CA LEU A 16 25.89 -17.48 2.76
C LEU A 16 25.35 -17.04 4.13
N VAL A 17 26.22 -16.81 5.12
CA VAL A 17 25.84 -16.31 6.45
C VAL A 17 25.28 -14.89 6.37
N LEU A 18 25.89 -14.00 5.57
CA LEU A 18 25.38 -12.64 5.32
C LEU A 18 24.04 -12.65 4.58
N ALA A 19 23.84 -13.56 3.62
CA ALA A 19 22.57 -13.72 2.91
C ALA A 19 21.46 -14.26 3.82
N LEU A 20 21.80 -15.12 4.79
CA LEU A 20 20.87 -15.62 5.81
C LEU A 20 20.54 -14.57 6.89
N ALA A 21 21.37 -13.54 7.03
CA ALA A 21 21.20 -12.46 7.99
C ALA A 21 20.35 -11.28 7.45
N ALA A 22 19.74 -11.40 6.27
CA ALA A 22 18.77 -10.43 5.78
C ALA A 22 17.48 -10.49 6.62
N GLY A 23 17.52 -9.87 7.80
CA GLY A 23 16.37 -9.72 8.67
C GLY A 23 15.35 -8.74 8.08
N SER A 24 14.08 -9.01 8.36
CA SER A 24 13.01 -8.03 8.18
C SER A 24 13.18 -6.94 9.25
N GLU A 25 13.61 -5.75 8.88
CA GLU A 25 13.60 -4.59 9.79
C GLU A 25 12.16 -4.08 9.95
N ALA A 26 11.75 -3.84 11.20
CA ALA A 26 10.48 -3.20 11.52
C ALA A 26 10.45 -1.77 10.95
N ARG A 27 9.39 -1.40 10.24
CA ARG A 27 9.24 -0.05 9.68
C ARG A 27 8.34 0.82 10.55
N ASP A 28 8.73 2.08 10.70
CA ASP A 28 7.91 3.10 11.33
C ASP A 28 7.07 3.86 10.29
N HIS A 29 5.75 3.80 10.45
CA HIS A 29 4.79 4.49 9.60
C HIS A 29 4.20 5.68 10.34
N VAL A 30 4.63 6.88 9.99
CA VAL A 30 4.03 8.12 10.51
C VAL A 30 2.63 8.28 9.91
N VAL A 31 1.61 8.27 10.76
CA VAL A 31 0.20 8.26 10.35
C VAL A 31 -0.17 9.53 9.60
N GLY A 32 -0.60 9.40 8.34
CA GLY A 32 -0.92 10.52 7.44
C GLY A 32 0.18 10.90 6.45
N GLY A 33 1.39 10.34 6.57
CA GLY A 33 2.44 10.40 5.55
C GLY A 33 3.19 11.74 5.45
N GLY A 34 4.46 11.75 5.89
CA GLY A 34 5.41 12.86 5.69
C GLY A 34 5.77 13.63 6.98
N ALA A 35 6.69 14.61 6.86
CA ALA A 35 7.14 15.44 7.98
C ALA A 35 5.99 16.19 8.69
N ASN A 36 4.91 16.47 7.94
CA ASN A 36 3.69 17.16 8.39
C ASN A 36 2.46 16.22 8.52
N GLY A 37 2.66 14.91 8.29
CA GLY A 37 1.64 13.86 8.42
C GLY A 37 1.37 13.60 9.90
N ALA A 38 0.66 14.53 10.53
CA ALA A 38 0.28 14.48 11.94
C ALA A 38 -1.11 13.87 12.09
N TRP A 39 -1.33 13.22 13.22
CA TRP A 39 -2.64 12.85 13.69
C TRP A 39 -3.40 14.14 14.02
N LYS A 40 -4.33 14.50 13.12
CA LYS A 40 -5.17 15.70 13.20
C LYS A 40 -6.38 15.56 12.27
N VAL A 41 -7.41 16.34 12.54
CA VAL A 41 -8.57 16.49 11.66
C VAL A 41 -8.13 16.89 10.24
N PRO A 42 -8.48 16.10 9.20
CA PRO A 42 -8.19 16.47 7.82
C PRO A 42 -9.06 17.64 7.36
N PRO A 43 -8.71 18.33 6.26
CA PRO A 43 -9.57 19.35 5.67
C PRO A 43 -10.98 18.79 5.37
N PRO A 44 -12.06 19.57 5.49
CA PRO A 44 -13.44 19.07 5.33
C PRO A 44 -13.70 18.36 3.98
N ALA A 45 -13.03 18.79 2.91
CA ALA A 45 -13.14 18.17 1.58
C ALA A 45 -12.43 16.81 1.47
N GLN A 46 -11.63 16.42 2.48
CA GLN A 46 -10.77 15.23 2.48
C GLN A 46 -11.01 14.39 3.74
N HIS A 47 -12.28 14.20 4.09
CA HIS A 47 -12.68 13.49 5.31
C HIS A 47 -12.07 12.08 5.44
N GLU A 48 -11.80 11.41 4.31
CA GLU A 48 -11.21 10.06 4.28
C GLU A 48 -9.69 10.06 4.05
N ALA A 49 -9.00 11.21 4.14
CA ALA A 49 -7.57 11.34 3.82
C ALA A 49 -6.68 10.36 4.58
N LEU A 50 -6.94 10.12 5.86
CA LEU A 50 -6.16 9.19 6.68
C LEU A 50 -6.38 7.73 6.22
N ASN A 51 -7.61 7.37 5.85
CA ASN A 51 -7.90 6.05 5.29
C ASN A 51 -7.30 5.89 3.89
N GLU A 52 -7.36 6.91 3.04
CA GLU A 52 -6.69 6.89 1.72
C GLU A 52 -5.17 6.76 1.85
N TRP A 53 -4.56 7.41 2.85
CA TRP A 53 -3.15 7.24 3.19
C TRP A 53 -2.86 5.78 3.59
N ALA A 54 -3.69 5.21 4.46
CA ALA A 54 -3.51 3.83 4.93
C ALA A 54 -3.64 2.82 3.78
N GLN A 55 -4.59 3.03 2.84
CA GLN A 55 -4.77 2.16 1.67
C GLN A 55 -3.55 2.14 0.73
N LYS A 56 -2.81 3.26 0.65
CA LYS A 56 -1.59 3.38 -0.16
C LYS A 56 -0.36 2.80 0.55
N THR A 57 -0.45 2.52 1.84
CA THR A 57 0.63 1.99 2.66
C THR A 57 0.57 0.46 2.74
N ARG A 58 1.72 -0.19 2.94
CA ARG A 58 1.82 -1.65 3.16
C ARG A 58 2.36 -1.87 4.56
N PHE A 59 1.47 -2.28 5.46
CA PHE A 59 1.79 -2.55 6.85
C PHE A 59 2.07 -4.03 7.03
N HIS A 60 3.19 -4.38 7.65
CA HIS A 60 3.53 -5.75 7.97
C HIS A 60 3.49 -5.99 9.48
N VAL A 61 3.36 -7.26 9.85
CA VAL A 61 3.64 -7.70 11.22
C VAL A 61 5.03 -7.22 11.63
N GLY A 62 5.14 -6.63 12.82
CA GLY A 62 6.39 -6.10 13.36
C GLY A 62 6.63 -4.63 13.05
N ASP A 63 5.93 -4.04 12.07
CA ASP A 63 5.98 -2.59 11.82
C ASP A 63 5.34 -1.79 12.97
N ASN A 64 5.58 -0.49 13.02
CA ASN A 64 5.01 0.42 14.00
C ASN A 64 4.17 1.52 13.32
N LEU A 65 3.08 1.91 13.96
CA LEU A 65 2.36 3.16 13.66
C LEU A 65 2.87 4.25 14.59
N VAL A 66 3.25 5.40 14.05
CA VAL A 66 3.71 6.55 14.83
C VAL A 66 2.68 7.67 14.71
N PHE A 67 1.99 7.93 15.80
CA PHE A 67 1.02 9.01 15.90
C PHE A 67 1.67 10.25 16.50
N LYS A 68 1.65 11.36 15.77
CA LYS A 68 2.19 12.65 16.20
C LYS A 68 1.05 13.65 16.40
N PHE A 69 0.84 14.10 17.63
CA PHE A 69 -0.22 15.06 17.98
C PHE A 69 0.16 15.84 19.24
N ASP A 70 -0.58 16.92 19.53
CA ASP A 70 -0.49 17.61 20.81
C ASP A 70 -1.29 16.84 21.87
N ALA A 71 -0.60 16.28 22.87
CA ALA A 71 -1.19 15.49 23.95
C ALA A 71 -2.15 16.29 24.85
N ALA A 72 -2.09 17.63 24.84
CA ALA A 72 -3.07 18.47 25.53
C ALA A 72 -4.37 18.62 24.73
N ALA A 73 -4.32 18.42 23.41
CA ALA A 73 -5.46 18.64 22.51
C ALA A 73 -6.15 17.33 22.09
N ASP A 74 -5.39 16.22 21.98
CA ASP A 74 -5.92 14.95 21.49
C ASP A 74 -5.29 13.72 22.14
N SER A 75 -5.79 12.54 21.78
CA SER A 75 -5.28 11.21 22.09
C SER A 75 -5.67 10.24 20.97
N VAL A 76 -5.03 9.08 20.94
CA VAL A 76 -5.34 8.01 19.99
C VAL A 76 -6.02 6.89 20.74
N LEU A 77 -7.18 6.46 20.26
CA LEU A 77 -7.94 5.35 20.82
C LEU A 77 -7.96 4.20 19.81
N GLU A 78 -7.48 3.03 20.20
CA GLU A 78 -7.77 1.80 19.48
C GLU A 78 -9.16 1.31 19.90
N VAL A 79 -10.01 1.00 18.92
CA VAL A 79 -11.42 0.69 19.15
C VAL A 79 -11.87 -0.52 18.33
N THR A 80 -13.04 -1.04 18.67
CA THR A 80 -13.69 -2.04 17.82
C THR A 80 -14.15 -1.41 16.51
N ARG A 81 -14.38 -2.22 15.47
CA ARG A 81 -14.99 -1.73 14.22
C ARG A 81 -16.31 -0.98 14.45
N ALA A 82 -17.16 -1.52 15.32
CA ALA A 82 -18.47 -0.93 15.56
C ALA A 82 -18.36 0.45 16.23
N ASP A 83 -17.37 0.64 17.10
CA ASP A 83 -17.10 1.91 17.74
C ASP A 83 -16.38 2.90 16.82
N TYR A 84 -15.54 2.41 15.90
CA TYR A 84 -14.98 3.21 14.81
C TYR A 84 -16.08 3.80 13.92
N ASP A 85 -17.04 2.97 13.49
CA ASP A 85 -18.14 3.38 12.61
C ASP A 85 -19.02 4.46 13.24
N ARG A 86 -19.18 4.42 14.58
CA ARG A 86 -19.99 5.36 15.36
C ARG A 86 -19.18 6.48 16.04
N CYS A 87 -17.86 6.50 15.88
CA CYS A 87 -16.96 7.36 16.65
C CYS A 87 -17.22 7.30 18.17
N ASN A 88 -17.44 6.10 18.71
CA ASN A 88 -17.68 5.88 20.13
C ASN A 88 -16.35 5.79 20.89
N THR A 89 -16.15 6.69 21.84
CA THR A 89 -14.93 6.79 22.65
C THR A 89 -15.07 6.20 24.06
N ALA A 90 -16.24 5.65 24.40
CA ALA A 90 -16.58 5.28 25.78
C ALA A 90 -15.82 4.04 26.30
N SER A 91 -15.45 3.11 25.42
CA SER A 91 -14.81 1.85 25.80
C SER A 91 -13.73 1.44 24.80
N PRO A 92 -12.61 2.18 24.73
CA PRO A 92 -11.52 1.85 23.83
C PRO A 92 -10.82 0.56 24.28
N ILE A 93 -10.29 -0.18 23.30
CA ILE A 93 -9.42 -1.34 23.51
C ILE A 93 -8.09 -0.88 24.13
N ALA A 94 -7.54 0.22 23.62
CA ALA A 94 -6.34 0.85 24.14
C ALA A 94 -6.37 2.37 23.95
N THR A 95 -5.67 3.09 24.81
CA THR A 95 -5.62 4.56 24.80
C THR A 95 -4.16 5.01 24.84
N TYR A 96 -3.79 5.88 23.91
CA TYR A 96 -2.45 6.45 23.82
C TYR A 96 -2.53 7.97 23.95
N LYS A 97 -1.91 8.52 25.00
CA LYS A 97 -1.94 9.96 25.34
C LYS A 97 -0.60 10.68 25.16
N ALA A 98 0.46 9.97 24.77
CA ALA A 98 1.76 10.59 24.53
C ALA A 98 1.80 11.23 23.14
N SER A 99 2.41 12.41 23.02
CA SER A 99 2.45 13.21 21.78
C SER A 99 3.16 12.54 20.60
N ALA A 100 3.98 11.52 20.87
CA ALA A 100 4.58 10.63 19.88
C ALA A 100 4.30 9.18 20.28
N ALA A 101 3.04 8.75 20.17
CA ALA A 101 2.66 7.40 20.51
C ALA A 101 3.09 6.43 19.39
N THR A 102 3.97 5.50 19.73
CA THR A 102 4.37 4.39 18.86
C THR A 102 3.55 3.15 19.20
N VAL A 103 2.80 2.65 18.24
CA VAL A 103 1.93 1.49 18.37
C VAL A 103 2.48 0.35 17.51
N PRO A 104 3.02 -0.72 18.11
CA PRO A 104 3.51 -1.86 17.34
C PRO A 104 2.35 -2.63 16.70
N LEU A 105 2.57 -3.17 15.51
CA LEU A 105 1.64 -4.06 14.80
C LEU A 105 1.98 -5.51 15.17
N PRO A 106 1.22 -6.15 16.08
CA PRO A 106 1.62 -7.42 16.66
C PRO A 106 1.51 -8.58 15.66
N PRO A 107 2.30 -9.65 15.84
CA PRO A 107 2.25 -10.85 15.00
C PRO A 107 0.97 -11.68 15.14
N LYS A 108 0.21 -11.45 16.20
CA LYS A 108 -1.06 -12.13 16.49
C LYS A 108 -2.13 -11.08 16.76
N GLY A 109 -3.35 -11.34 16.30
CA GLY A 109 -4.49 -10.45 16.49
C GLY A 109 -5.29 -10.23 15.20
N GLU A 110 -6.22 -9.29 15.27
CA GLU A 110 -7.02 -8.88 14.12
C GLU A 110 -6.14 -8.17 13.07
N ARG A 111 -6.41 -8.48 11.79
CA ARG A 111 -5.72 -7.82 10.67
C ARG A 111 -6.11 -6.37 10.50
N PHE A 112 -7.35 -6.03 10.83
CA PHE A 112 -7.86 -4.67 10.73
C PHE A 112 -7.79 -4.03 12.11
N ARG A 113 -6.96 -3.01 12.23
CA ARG A 113 -6.87 -2.20 13.45
C ARG A 113 -7.54 -0.86 13.21
N HIS A 114 -8.38 -0.45 14.15
CA HIS A 114 -9.22 0.73 14.01
C HIS A 114 -8.79 1.74 15.07
N PHE A 115 -8.40 2.93 14.63
CA PHE A 115 -7.97 3.99 15.51
C PHE A 115 -8.83 5.24 15.27
N ILE A 116 -9.25 5.88 16.35
CA ILE A 116 -10.03 7.13 16.33
C ILE A 116 -9.42 8.16 17.28
N SER A 117 -9.66 9.43 16.98
CA SER A 117 -9.30 10.53 17.89
C SER A 117 -10.13 10.45 19.16
N GLY A 118 -9.50 10.72 20.31
CA GLY A 118 -10.18 10.84 21.60
C GLY A 118 -10.75 12.23 21.87
N ALA A 119 -10.35 13.23 21.09
CA ALA A 119 -10.88 14.58 21.20
C ALA A 119 -12.35 14.67 20.75
N PRO A 120 -13.22 15.40 21.48
CA PRO A 120 -14.63 15.52 21.13
C PRO A 120 -14.86 16.04 19.71
N GLY A 121 -15.56 15.25 18.89
CA GLY A 121 -15.97 15.64 17.54
C GLY A 121 -14.90 15.46 16.45
N ASN A 122 -13.65 15.12 16.78
CA ASN A 122 -12.57 15.00 15.79
C ASN A 122 -12.71 13.73 14.94
N CYS A 123 -13.09 12.60 15.54
CA CYS A 123 -13.37 11.37 14.79
C CYS A 123 -14.47 11.59 13.72
N GLN A 124 -15.55 12.31 14.07
CA GLN A 124 -16.64 12.64 13.17
C GLN A 124 -16.24 13.65 12.09
N LYS A 125 -15.05 14.24 12.16
CA LYS A 125 -14.48 15.11 11.13
C LYS A 125 -13.41 14.41 10.30
N GLY A 126 -13.23 13.10 10.48
CA GLY A 126 -12.31 12.29 9.69
C GLY A 126 -10.98 11.99 10.37
N GLU A 127 -10.78 12.36 11.64
CA GLU A 127 -9.59 11.98 12.41
C GLU A 127 -9.71 10.55 12.93
N ARG A 128 -9.64 9.61 11.98
CA ARG A 128 -9.80 8.18 12.20
C ARG A 128 -9.07 7.42 11.08
N VAL A 129 -8.52 6.25 11.39
CA VAL A 129 -7.79 5.43 10.41
C VAL A 129 -8.02 3.94 10.62
N ILE A 130 -8.17 3.20 9.52
CA ILE A 130 -8.19 1.73 9.49
C ILE A 130 -6.87 1.25 8.89
N VAL A 131 -6.16 0.40 9.62
CA VAL A 131 -4.89 -0.19 9.22
C VAL A 131 -5.07 -1.68 8.95
N LEU A 132 -4.72 -2.11 7.73
CA LEU A 132 -4.69 -3.53 7.35
C LEU A 132 -3.27 -4.07 7.47
N VAL A 133 -3.05 -4.94 8.46
CA VAL A 133 -1.77 -5.61 8.71
C VAL A 133 -1.66 -6.86 7.83
N MET A 134 -0.64 -6.88 6.97
CA MET A 134 -0.31 -8.02 6.11
C MET A 134 0.51 -9.05 6.89
N SER A 135 0.18 -10.32 6.72
CA SER A 135 0.93 -11.46 7.27
C SER A 135 1.71 -12.13 6.13
N GLU A 136 2.93 -12.58 6.40
CA GLU A 136 3.81 -13.23 5.40
C GLU A 136 3.22 -14.51 4.77
N ASN A 137 2.20 -15.12 5.39
CA ASN A 137 1.71 -16.44 4.99
C ASN A 137 0.71 -16.45 3.80
N HIS A 138 0.42 -15.30 3.16
CA HIS A 138 -0.56 -15.21 2.05
C HIS A 138 0.04 -15.39 0.65
N GLY A 139 1.36 -15.55 0.54
CA GLY A 139 2.05 -15.72 -0.76
C GLY A 139 2.07 -17.15 -1.29
N ARG A 140 1.77 -18.15 -0.46
CA ARG A 140 1.76 -19.57 -0.89
C ARG A 140 0.33 -20.09 -0.96
N ARG A 141 -0.47 -19.57 -1.90
CA ARG A 141 -1.50 -20.44 -2.50
C ARG A 141 -0.74 -21.56 -3.20
N VAL A 142 -0.65 -22.72 -2.56
CA VAL A 142 -0.45 -23.96 -3.29
C VAL A 142 -1.67 -24.09 -4.19
N VAL A 143 -1.54 -23.62 -5.42
CA VAL A 143 -2.52 -23.91 -6.47
C VAL A 143 -2.47 -25.44 -6.63
N PRO A 144 -3.56 -26.18 -6.34
CA PRO A 144 -3.59 -27.60 -6.63
C PRO A 144 -3.32 -27.76 -8.14
N PRO A 145 -2.56 -28.78 -8.59
CA PRO A 145 -2.34 -29.00 -10.01
C PRO A 145 -3.70 -29.10 -10.71
N ALA A 146 -3.86 -28.33 -11.79
CA ALA A 146 -5.08 -28.34 -12.59
C ALA A 146 -5.36 -29.78 -13.07
N ALA A 147 -6.58 -30.26 -12.84
CA ALA A 147 -7.03 -31.53 -13.40
C ALA A 147 -6.98 -31.46 -14.94
N PRO A 148 -6.61 -32.54 -15.64
CA PRO A 148 -6.49 -32.54 -17.09
C PRO A 148 -7.85 -32.30 -17.75
N ALA A 149 -7.90 -31.35 -18.70
CA ALA A 149 -9.09 -31.07 -19.48
C ALA A 149 -9.41 -32.25 -20.42
N PRO A 150 -10.70 -32.55 -20.71
CA PRO A 150 -11.07 -33.57 -21.69
C PRO A 150 -10.63 -33.13 -23.10
N ALA A 151 -10.07 -34.08 -23.85
CA ALA A 151 -9.65 -33.87 -25.23
C ALA A 151 -10.86 -33.78 -26.16
N HIS A 152 -10.88 -32.75 -27.01
CA HIS A 152 -11.68 -32.74 -28.23
C HIS A 152 -10.74 -32.57 -29.43
N SER A 153 -10.61 -33.65 -30.21
CA SER A 153 -9.97 -33.68 -31.54
C SER A 153 -11.03 -33.44 -32.64
N PRO A 154 -10.67 -33.32 -33.94
CA PRO A 154 -10.30 -32.05 -34.56
C PRO A 154 -11.20 -31.64 -35.75
N SER A 155 -11.20 -30.32 -36.02
CA SER A 155 -11.23 -29.60 -37.31
C SER A 155 -12.24 -29.99 -38.42
N SER A 156 -13.04 -29.01 -38.89
CA SER A 156 -12.94 -28.55 -40.29
C SER A 156 -13.69 -27.22 -40.55
N SER A 157 -12.91 -26.24 -41.01
CA SER A 157 -13.13 -25.32 -42.14
C SER A 157 -14.45 -24.54 -42.36
N SER A 158 -14.31 -23.22 -42.18
CA SER A 158 -14.57 -22.11 -43.12
C SER A 158 -15.99 -21.72 -43.57
N GLU A 159 -16.13 -20.39 -43.66
CA GLU A 159 -17.03 -19.58 -44.48
C GLU A 159 -18.50 -19.37 -44.04
N GLY A 160 -18.89 -18.10 -44.11
CA GLY A 160 -20.27 -17.72 -44.44
C GLY A 160 -20.98 -16.88 -43.38
N LEU A 161 -20.99 -15.57 -43.58
CA LEU A 161 -21.70 -14.58 -42.78
C LEU A 161 -23.22 -14.80 -42.77
N VAL A 162 -23.76 -14.81 -41.55
CA VAL A 162 -25.04 -14.29 -41.04
C VAL A 162 -26.11 -13.82 -42.04
N GLU A 163 -27.33 -14.33 -41.87
CA GLU A 163 -28.55 -13.54 -42.08
C GLU A 163 -29.67 -13.98 -41.13
N ALA A 164 -30.15 -13.03 -40.31
CA ALA A 164 -31.40 -13.10 -39.56
C ALA A 164 -32.00 -11.68 -39.48
N PRO A 165 -33.34 -11.53 -39.42
CA PRO A 165 -34.04 -10.52 -40.20
C PRO A 165 -34.44 -9.25 -39.43
N ALA A 166 -34.82 -8.25 -40.24
CA ALA A 166 -35.20 -6.87 -39.95
C ALA A 166 -36.46 -6.68 -39.07
N HIS A 167 -36.51 -5.55 -38.34
CA HIS A 167 -37.60 -4.55 -38.40
C HIS A 167 -37.20 -3.21 -37.71
N ALA A 168 -37.56 -2.10 -38.36
CA ALA A 168 -37.19 -0.68 -38.10
C ALA A 168 -38.34 0.09 -37.37
N PRO A 169 -38.45 1.46 -37.31
CA PRO A 169 -37.49 2.58 -37.50
C PRO A 169 -37.56 3.78 -36.48
N ALA A 170 -36.51 4.64 -36.51
CA ALA A 170 -36.45 6.14 -36.42
C ALA A 170 -36.70 6.92 -35.08
N PRO A 171 -36.29 8.22 -34.96
CA PRO A 171 -35.14 8.97 -35.52
C PRO A 171 -34.30 9.76 -34.45
N ALA A 172 -33.19 10.39 -34.88
CA ALA A 172 -32.29 11.23 -34.08
C ALA A 172 -32.84 12.66 -33.79
N PRO A 173 -32.18 13.44 -32.90
CA PRO A 173 -31.40 14.56 -33.44
C PRO A 173 -30.03 14.79 -32.76
N THR A 174 -29.14 15.33 -33.59
CA THR A 174 -27.76 15.78 -33.39
C THR A 174 -27.67 17.21 -32.83
N THR A 175 -26.81 17.39 -31.83
CA THR A 175 -25.94 18.57 -31.60
C THR A 175 -24.75 18.02 -30.78
N GLY A 176 -23.47 18.16 -31.10
CA GLY A 176 -22.75 19.18 -31.84
C GLY A 176 -21.74 19.82 -30.88
N ALA A 177 -20.58 19.20 -30.65
CA ALA A 177 -19.41 19.89 -30.10
C ALA A 177 -18.14 19.04 -30.28
N ALA A 178 -17.39 19.37 -31.32
CA ALA A 178 -16.04 18.92 -31.56
C ALA A 178 -15.09 19.53 -30.52
N TRP A 179 -14.19 18.72 -29.97
CA TRP A 179 -12.92 19.21 -29.45
C TRP A 179 -11.80 18.38 -30.06
N ARG A 180 -11.11 19.02 -31.01
CA ARG A 180 -9.81 18.60 -31.52
C ARG A 180 -8.78 19.18 -30.56
N THR A 181 -7.89 18.35 -30.03
CA THR A 181 -6.53 18.80 -29.70
C THR A 181 -5.55 17.76 -30.19
N ALA A 182 -4.85 18.15 -31.25
CA ALA A 182 -3.69 17.47 -31.80
C ALA A 182 -2.48 18.38 -31.57
N SER A 183 -1.43 17.82 -30.95
CA SER A 183 -0.01 18.16 -31.14
C SER A 183 0.76 17.16 -30.25
N GLY A 184 1.49 16.16 -30.76
CA GLY A 184 2.69 16.33 -31.60
C GLY A 184 3.74 17.04 -30.73
N GLY A 185 4.72 16.38 -30.10
CA GLY A 185 5.71 15.47 -30.67
C GLY A 185 7.01 16.25 -30.87
N GLY A 186 8.11 15.87 -30.22
CA GLY A 186 9.41 16.50 -30.48
C GLY A 186 10.48 16.27 -29.41
N SER A 187 11.40 15.35 -29.70
CA SER A 187 12.61 14.94 -28.98
C SER A 187 13.66 16.04 -28.72
N VAL A 188 14.61 15.84 -27.80
CA VAL A 188 16.01 15.36 -28.00
C VAL A 188 16.91 15.83 -26.83
N VAL A 189 17.51 14.83 -26.18
CA VAL A 189 18.82 14.73 -25.50
C VAL A 189 19.72 15.99 -25.39
N LEU A 190 20.22 16.26 -24.18
CA LEU A 190 21.54 16.85 -23.95
C LEU A 190 22.25 16.10 -22.79
N GLY A 191 23.46 15.63 -23.05
CA GLY A 191 24.30 14.89 -22.09
C GLY A 191 25.45 15.72 -21.51
N ALA A 192 26.19 15.04 -20.62
CA ALA A 192 27.46 15.38 -19.95
C ALA A 192 27.35 16.46 -18.85
N LEU A 193 28.00 16.35 -17.68
CA LEU A 193 29.40 15.98 -17.43
C LEU A 193 29.62 15.30 -16.06
N LEU A 194 30.66 14.47 -16.01
CA LEU A 194 31.29 13.83 -14.85
C LEU A 194 32.17 14.82 -14.06
N GLY A 195 32.30 14.56 -12.74
CA GLY A 195 33.58 14.63 -12.04
C GLY A 195 33.81 15.78 -11.05
N ALA A 196 33.81 15.47 -9.75
CA ALA A 196 34.67 16.06 -8.72
C ALA A 196 34.57 15.17 -7.46
N LEU A 197 35.57 14.31 -7.25
CA LEU A 197 36.66 14.45 -6.28
C LEU A 197 36.30 14.10 -4.82
N LEU A 198 36.86 12.97 -4.38
CA LEU A 198 37.08 12.58 -3.00
C LEU A 198 38.09 13.53 -2.32
N VAL A 199 37.68 14.21 -1.25
CA VAL A 199 38.45 14.60 -0.03
C VAL A 199 37.34 15.03 0.98
N VAL A 200 37.18 14.51 2.20
CA VAL A 200 37.89 14.71 3.50
C VAL A 200 37.27 13.64 4.42
N GLY A 201 37.94 12.75 5.17
CA GLY A 201 39.03 12.94 6.13
C GLY A 201 38.46 12.71 7.55
N PHE A 202 38.72 11.53 8.14
CA PHE A 202 39.08 11.19 9.53
C PHE A 202 38.89 9.68 9.77
#